data_AF-A0A7C5L533-F1
#
_entry.id   AF-A0A7C5L533-F1
#
_cell.length_a   1.000
_cell.length_b   1.000
_cell.length_c   1.000
_cell.angle_alpha   90.00
_cell.angle_beta   90.00
_cell.angle_gamma   90.00
#
_symmetry.space_group_name_H-M   'P 1'
#
loop_
_entity.id
_entity.type
_entity.pdbx_description
1 polymer ?
#
loop_
_entity_poly.entity_id
_entity_poly.type
_entity_poly.pdbx_seq_one_letter_code
_entity_poly.pdbx_strand_id
1 'polypeptide(L)' 'MKRGMTGTYEILKTGKETVKAFIPAPLPPEPPLALLRHQHLLERATLALGRLDSVALLLPEPDI' A
#
# COMPACT_ATOMS: atom_id res chain seq x y z
N MET A 1 0.61 8.38 11.93
CA MET A 1 1.61 8.60 10.84
C MET A 1 1.32 9.93 10.17
N LYS A 2 2.29 10.85 10.11
CA LYS A 2 2.16 12.12 9.37
C LYS A 2 2.69 11.93 7.94
N ARG A 3 1.93 11.24 7.10
CA ARG A 3 2.23 11.14 5.67
C ARG A 3 1.77 12.46 5.06
N GLY A 4 2.70 13.28 4.57
CA GLY A 4 2.36 14.53 3.88
C GLY A 4 1.52 14.29 2.62
N MET A 5 1.49 15.26 1.70
CA MET A 5 0.81 15.05 0.41
C MET A 5 1.45 13.88 -0.37
N THR A 6 0.63 12.97 -0.89
CA THR A 6 1.06 11.76 -1.63
C THR A 6 0.85 11.87 -3.14
N GLY A 7 0.83 13.11 -3.64
CA GLY A 7 0.49 13.45 -5.02
C GLY A 7 0.18 14.93 -5.15
N THR A 8 -0.22 15.35 -6.34
CA THR A 8 -0.55 16.73 -6.68
C THR A 8 -1.98 16.82 -7.18
N TYR A 9 -2.57 18.01 -7.11
CA TYR A 9 -3.81 18.28 -7.83
C TYR A 9 -3.48 19.01 -9.12
N GLU A 10 -4.04 18.55 -10.22
CA GLU A 10 -4.05 19.28 -11.48
C GLU A 10 -5.45 19.78 -11.78
N ILE A 11 -5.51 21.03 -12.24
CA ILE A 11 -6.75 21.69 -12.62
C ILE A 11 -6.72 21.87 -14.12
N LEU A 12 -7.65 21.21 -14.79
CA LEU A 12 -7.86 21.33 -16.24
C LEU A 12 -9.19 22.04 -16.49
N LYS A 13 -9.19 22.98 -17.44
CA LYS A 13 -10.42 23.65 -17.87
C LYS A 13 -10.73 23.23 -19.30
N THR A 14 -11.93 22.67 -19.51
CA THR A 14 -12.42 22.28 -20.83
C THR A 14 -13.76 22.96 -21.10
N GLY A 15 -13.79 23.85 -22.09
CA GLY A 15 -14.95 24.70 -22.36
C GLY A 15 -15.39 25.52 -21.13
N LYS A 16 -16.57 25.20 -20.59
CA LYS A 16 -17.13 25.84 -19.38
C LYS A 16 -16.91 25.03 -18.10
N GLU A 17 -16.32 23.85 -18.17
CA GLU A 17 -16.12 22.96 -17.03
C GLU A 17 -14.69 23.05 -16.50
N THR A 18 -14.56 23.01 -15.17
CA THR A 18 -13.26 22.95 -14.49
C THR A 18 -13.18 21.63 -13.75
N VAL A 19 -12.20 20.80 -14.12
CA VAL A 19 -11.93 19.50 -13.53
C VAL A 19 -10.70 19.63 -12.64
N LYS A 20 -10.81 19.16 -11.39
CA LYS A 20 -9.70 19.06 -10.46
C LYS A 20 -9.42 17.59 -10.20
N ALA A 21 -8.33 17.06 -10.76
CA ALA A 21 -7.92 15.68 -10.61
C ALA A 21 -6.78 15.58 -9.59
N PHE A 22 -6.79 14.52 -8.78
CA PHE A 22 -5.64 14.17 -7.95
C PHE A 22 -4.75 13.19 -8.69
N ILE A 23 -3.49 13.55 -8.89
CA ILE A 23 -2.46 12.72 -9.52
C ILE A 23 -1.54 12.20 -8.40
N PRO A 24 -1.58 10.89 -8.08
CA PRO A 24 -0.69 10.30 -7.10
C PRO A 24 0.78 10.43 -7.53
N ALA A 25 1.69 10.50 -6.55
CA ALA A 25 3.12 10.40 -6.85
C ALA A 25 3.43 9.05 -7.53
N PRO A 26 4.21 9.03 -8.62
CA PRO A 26 4.53 7.81 -9.33
C PRO A 26 5.37 6.85 -8.48
N LEU A 27 5.28 5.56 -8.78
CA LEU A 27 6.14 4.53 -8.18
C LEU A 27 7.19 4.06 -9.20
N PRO A 28 8.44 3.82 -8.76
CA PRO A 28 8.95 3.96 -7.39
C PRO A 28 9.16 5.42 -6.97
N PRO A 29 9.11 5.73 -5.65
CA PRO A 29 9.43 7.07 -5.18
C PRO A 29 10.91 7.41 -5.42
N GLU A 30 11.24 8.69 -5.55
CA GLU A 30 12.62 9.17 -5.59
C GLU A 30 13.00 9.91 -4.29
N PRO A 31 14.11 9.55 -3.61
CA PRO A 31 14.96 8.40 -3.91
C PRO A 31 14.23 7.06 -3.62
N PRO A 32 14.65 5.95 -4.27
CA PRO A 32 14.04 4.64 -4.05
C PRO A 32 14.03 4.22 -2.58
N LEU A 33 13.01 3.42 -2.21
CA LEU A 33 12.93 2.86 -0.87
C LEU A 33 14.15 1.99 -0.56
N ALA A 34 14.85 2.28 0.54
CA ALA A 34 15.90 1.42 1.05
C ALA A 34 15.29 0.14 1.66
N LEU A 35 14.95 -0.85 0.85
CA LEU A 35 14.31 -2.08 1.31
C LEU A 35 15.24 -2.98 2.12
N LEU A 36 16.54 -2.99 1.82
CA LEU A 36 17.54 -3.84 2.48
C LEU A 36 17.54 -3.67 4.01
N ARG A 37 17.33 -2.45 4.53
CA ARG A 37 17.28 -2.20 5.99
C ARG A 37 16.08 -2.85 6.68
N HIS A 38 15.05 -3.22 5.92
CA HIS A 38 13.81 -3.82 6.43
C HIS A 38 13.72 -5.33 6.15
N GLN A 39 14.75 -5.93 5.54
CA GLN A 39 14.75 -7.33 5.11
C GLN A 39 14.33 -8.29 6.24
N HIS A 40 14.95 -8.16 7.41
CA HIS A 40 14.63 -9.00 8.57
C HIS A 40 13.19 -8.80 9.09
N LEU A 41 12.65 -7.57 9.01
CA LEU A 41 11.26 -7.31 9.39
C LEU A 41 10.29 -7.93 8.37
N LEU A 42 10.63 -7.86 7.08
CA LEU A 42 9.85 -8.49 6.01
C LEU A 42 9.83 -10.01 6.18
N GLU A 43 10.97 -10.64 6.41
CA GLU A 43 11.05 -12.10 6.63
C GLU A 43 10.21 -12.55 7.82
N ARG A 44 10.28 -11.82 8.94
CA ARG A 44 9.46 -12.10 10.11
C ARG A 44 7.96 -11.93 9.83
N ALA A 45 7.59 -10.89 9.11
CA ALA A 45 6.19 -10.66 8.73
C ALA A 45 5.69 -11.78 7.81
N THR A 46 6.47 -12.16 6.79
CA THR A 46 6.14 -13.25 5.86
C THR A 46 5.97 -14.58 6.59
N LEU A 47 6.86 -14.92 7.53
CA LEU A 47 6.73 -16.15 8.33
C LEU A 47 5.46 -16.11 9.20
N ALA A 48 5.16 -14.97 9.82
CA ALA A 48 3.96 -14.82 10.64
C ALA A 48 2.67 -14.97 9.82
N LEU A 49 2.64 -14.41 8.61
CA LEU A 49 1.51 -14.57 7.68
C LEU A 49 1.34 -16.04 7.27
N GLY A 50 2.41 -16.74 6.88
CA GLY A 50 2.32 -18.16 6.52
C GLY A 50 1.84 -19.04 7.68
N ARG A 51 2.24 -18.73 8.92
CA ARG A 51 1.71 -19.41 10.12
C ARG A 51 0.23 -19.12 10.33
N LEU A 52 -0.22 -17.88 10.13
CA LEU A 52 -1.62 -17.52 10.24
C LEU A 52 -2.47 -18.27 9.21
N ASP A 53 -2.03 -18.30 7.95
CA ASP A 53 -2.73 -19.02 6.88
C ASP A 53 -2.82 -20.52 7.19
N SER A 54 -1.73 -21.11 7.71
CA SER A 54 -1.72 -22.52 8.13
C SER A 54 -2.70 -22.81 9.26
N VAL A 55 -2.80 -21.92 10.26
CA VAL A 55 -3.75 -22.08 11.36
C VAL A 55 -5.19 -21.93 10.85
N ALA A 56 -5.45 -21.01 9.93
CA ALA A 56 -6.77 -20.83 9.33
C ALA A 56 -7.28 -22.11 8.62
N LEU A 57 -6.39 -22.91 8.03
CA LEU A 57 -6.73 -24.20 7.40
C LEU A 57 -7.03 -25.32 8.41
N LEU A 58 -6.55 -25.20 9.64
CA LEU A 58 -6.72 -26.20 10.70
C LEU A 58 -7.87 -25.86 11.64
N LEU A 59 -8.47 -24.67 11.49
CA LEU A 59 -9.68 -24.33 12.21
C LEU A 59 -10.79 -25.27 11.72
N PRO A 60 -11.53 -25.91 12.63
CA PRO A 60 -12.73 -26.64 12.24
C PRO A 60 -13.67 -25.67 11.53
N GLU A 61 -14.35 -26.13 10.47
CA GLU A 61 -15.41 -25.31 9.88
C GLU A 61 -16.41 -24.97 10.99
N PRO A 62 -16.78 -23.69 11.16
CA PRO A 62 -17.83 -23.34 12.10
C PRO A 62 -19.08 -24.09 11.64
N ASP A 63 -19.52 -25.05 12.46
CA ASP A 63 -20.70 -25.88 12.21
C ASP A 63 -21.87 -25.00 11.75
N ILE A 64 -22.50 -25.40 10.65
CA ILE A 64 -23.78 -24.88 10.18
C ILE A 64 -24.87 -25.15 11.24
#